data_AF-A0A932XT76-F1
#
_entry.id   AF-A0A932XT76-F1
#
_cell.length_a   1.000
_cell.length_b   1.000
_cell.length_c   1.000
_cell.angle_alpha   90.00
_cell.angle_beta   90.00
_cell.angle_gamma   90.00
#
_symmetry.space_group_name_H-M   'P 1'
#
loop_
_entity.id
_entity.type
_entity.pdbx_description
1 polymer ?
#
loop_
_entity_poly.entity_id
_entity_poly.type
_entity_poly.pdbx_seq_one_letter_code
_entity_poly.pdbx_strand_id
1 'polypeptide(L)' 'TERGSILFHELFGEQFTKNELIATFLALLEIIRSKFAQVVQEKQFGDILISKVI' A
#
# COMPACT_ATOMS: atom_id res chain seq x y z
N THR A 1 6.95 -15.44 0.36
CA THR A 1 6.33 -14.32 1.09
C THR A 1 6.93 -14.23 2.47
N GLU A 2 7.80 -13.25 2.68
CA GLU A 2 8.27 -12.91 4.03
C GLU A 2 7.05 -12.52 4.87
N ARG A 3 6.90 -13.13 6.06
CA ARG A 3 5.71 -12.95 6.89
C ARG A 3 5.72 -11.53 7.46
N GLY A 4 4.98 -10.61 6.83
CA GLY A 4 4.75 -9.26 7.38
C GLY A 4 4.66 -8.13 6.36
N SER A 5 4.83 -8.40 5.06
CA SER A 5 4.75 -7.40 4.00
C SER A 5 3.84 -7.82 2.84
N ILE A 6 3.28 -6.84 2.13
CA ILE A 6 2.39 -7.00 0.96
C ILE A 6 2.61 -5.85 -0.03
N LEU A 7 2.49 -6.11 -1.33
CA LEU A 7 2.55 -5.05 -2.34
C LEU A 7 1.19 -4.34 -2.45
N PHE A 8 1.19 -3.03 -2.62
CA PHE A 8 -0.04 -2.24 -2.73
C PHE A 8 -0.97 -2.73 -3.85
N HIS A 9 -0.43 -3.11 -5.00
CA HIS A 9 -1.24 -3.60 -6.12
C HIS A 9 -1.89 -4.96 -5.84
N GLU A 10 -1.38 -5.74 -4.88
CA GLU A 10 -1.97 -7.01 -4.45
C GLU A 10 -3.20 -6.81 -3.55
N LEU A 11 -3.49 -5.58 -3.12
CA LEU A 11 -4.73 -5.25 -2.40
C LEU A 11 -5.97 -5.27 -3.31
N PHE A 12 -5.77 -5.30 -4.62
CA PHE A 12 -6.83 -5.25 -5.61
C PHE A 12 -7.02 -6.61 -6.28
N GLY A 13 -8.26 -6.94 -6.61
CA GLY A 13 -8.59 -8.09 -7.45
C GLY A 13 -8.36 -7.79 -8.94
N GLU A 14 -8.80 -8.71 -9.81
CA GLU A 14 -8.67 -8.58 -11.27
C GLU A 14 -9.35 -7.32 -11.84
N GLN A 15 -10.39 -6.82 -11.18
CA GLN A 15 -11.11 -5.62 -11.57
C GLN A 15 -11.15 -4.64 -10.41
N PHE A 16 -10.76 -3.40 -10.68
CA PHE A 16 -10.92 -2.26 -9.79
C PHE A 16 -11.11 -1.00 -10.62
N THR A 17 -11.75 -0.01 -10.03
CA THR A 17 -11.96 1.30 -10.62
C THR A 17 -10.84 2.26 -10.23
N LYS A 18 -10.65 3.31 -11.02
CA LYS A 18 -9.71 4.39 -10.67
C LYS A 18 -10.05 5.04 -9.32
N ASN A 19 -11.34 5.14 -8.98
CA ASN A 19 -11.77 5.72 -7.72
C ASN A 19 -11.40 4.83 -6.53
N GLU A 20 -11.54 3.50 -6.65
CA GLU A 20 -11.07 2.56 -5.63
C GLU A 20 -9.55 2.65 -5.45
N LEU A 21 -8.78 2.70 -6.55
CA LEU A 21 -7.34 2.87 -6.46
C LEU A 21 -6.95 4.14 -5.69
N ILE A 22 -7.59 5.27 -6.02
CA ILE A 22 -7.33 6.56 -5.35
C ILE A 22 -7.75 6.49 -3.88
N ALA A 23 -8.93 5.97 -3.57
CA ALA A 23 -9.43 5.88 -2.21
C ALA A 23 -8.55 4.98 -1.33
N THR A 24 -8.13 3.82 -1.84
CA THR A 24 -7.24 2.91 -1.12
C THR A 24 -5.85 3.51 -0.92
N PHE A 25 -5.33 4.25 -1.91
CA PHE A 25 -4.07 4.97 -1.76
C PHE A 25 -4.15 6.05 -0.66
N LEU A 26 -5.23 6.84 -0.64
CA LEU A 26 -5.46 7.83 0.40
C LEU A 26 -5.63 7.19 1.79
N ALA A 27 -6.32 6.05 1.87
CA ALA A 27 -6.46 5.28 3.11
C ALA A 27 -5.09 4.78 3.61
N LEU A 28 -4.23 4.30 2.72
CA LEU A 28 -2.86 3.91 3.07
C LEU A 28 -2.06 5.10 3.63
N LEU A 29 -2.16 6.29 3.02
CA LEU A 29 -1.51 7.50 3.54
C LEU A 29 -1.97 7.85 4.96
N GLU A 30 -3.26 7.67 5.24
CA GLU A 30 -3.83 7.90 6.58
C GLU A 30 -3.31 6.89 7.62
N ILE A 31 -3.16 5.62 7.23
CA ILE A 31 -2.59 4.55 8.08
C ILE A 31 -1.12 4.84 8.40
N ILE A 32 -0.34 5.28 7.41
CA ILE A 32 1.06 5.69 7.60
C ILE A 32 1.12 6.89 8.55
N ARG A 33 0.26 7.91 8.35
CA ARG A 33 0.18 9.08 9.22
C ARG A 33 -0.12 8.69 10.68
N SER A 34 -0.94 7.66 10.88
CA SER A 34 -1.28 7.11 12.19
C SER A 34 -0.23 6.12 12.76
N LYS A 35 0.90 5.90 12.06
CA LYS A 35 2.00 5.00 12.43
C LYS A 35 1.63 3.53 12.61
N PHE A 36 0.59 3.05 11.94
CA PHE A 36 0.20 1.63 11.97
C PHE A 36 0.91 0.79 10.90
N ALA A 37 1.35 1.40 9.80
CA ALA A 37 2.09 0.76 8.72
C ALA A 37 3.28 1.61 8.27
N GLN A 38 4.33 0.95 7.78
CA GLN A 38 5.42 1.57 7.04
C GLN A 38 5.31 1.20 5.56
N VAL A 39 5.83 2.08 4.70
CA VAL A 39 5.80 1.91 3.24
C VAL A 39 7.15 2.25 2.64
N VAL A 40 7.58 1.46 1.66
CA VAL A 40 8.79 1.69 0.87
C VAL A 40 8.44 1.74 -0.63
N GLN A 41 8.99 2.74 -1.34
CA GLN A 41 8.93 2.86 -2.79
C GLN A 41 10.30 3.36 -3.31
N GLU A 42 11.04 2.48 -3.99
CA GLU A 42 12.44 2.73 -4.38
C GLU A 42 12.60 3.74 -5.52
N LYS A 43 11.57 3.90 -6.36
CA LYS A 43 11.60 4.77 -7.54
C LYS A 43 10.22 5.37 -7.82
N GLN A 44 10.21 6.48 -8.54
CA GLN A 44 8.96 7.09 -8.97
C GLN A 44 8.12 6.09 -9.79
N PHE A 45 6.85 5.94 -9.41
CA PHE A 45 5.92 4.96 -9.99
C PHE A 45 6.38 3.49 -9.89
N GLY A 46 7.32 3.19 -8.98
CA GLY A 46 7.69 1.82 -8.64
C GLY A 46 6.72 1.16 -7.67
N ASP A 47 6.97 -0.11 -7.38
CA ASP A 47 6.15 -0.88 -6.45
C ASP A 47 6.16 -0.25 -5.05
N ILE A 48 5.02 -0.39 -4.38
CA ILE A 48 4.79 0.13 -3.04
C ILE A 48 4.70 -1.09 -2.12
N LEU A 49 5.74 -1.33 -1.34
CA LEU A 49 5.76 -2.40 -0.35
C LEU A 49 5.25 -1.87 0.98
N ILE A 50 4.23 -2.52 1.54
CA ILE A 50 3.60 -2.17 2.81
C ILE A 50 4.01 -3.22 3.84
N SER A 51 4.41 -2.79 5.03
CA SER A 51 4.65 -3.69 6.17
C SER A 51 4.20 -3.08 7.48
N LYS A 52 4.02 -3.91 8.51
CA LYS A 52 3.70 -3.44 9.85
C LYS A 52 4.86 -2.61 10.41
N VAL A 53 4.55 -1.54 11.13
CA VAL A 53 5.56 -0.82 11.94
C VAL A 53 6.00 -1.75 13.08
N ILE A 54 7.31 -1.96 13.19
CA ILE A 54 7.95 -2.73 14.26
C ILE A 54 8.22 -1.81 15.46
#